data_AF-A0A6A7VHB4-F1
#
_entry.id   AF-A0A6A7VHB4-F1
#
_cell.length_a   1.000
_cell.length_b   1.000
_cell.length_c   1.000
_cell.angle_alpha   90.00
_cell.angle_beta   90.00
_cell.angle_gamma   90.00
#
_symmetry.space_group_name_H-M   'P 1'
#
loop_
_entity.id
_entity.type
_entity.pdbx_description
1 polymer ?
#
loop_
_entity_poly.entity_id
_entity_poly.type
_entity_poly.pdbx_seq_one_letter_code
_entity_poly.pdbx_strand_id
1 'polypeptide(L)'
;MAEMITRKLPAGIQFFSIIRKEGYLYVDKTNLVWQLTHSGDLYNYLSRPRRFGKSLLIDTLQCYFEGKKELFEGLKIMELEEEWTEYPIIRLDMSGAGATAAEIKDYLNLEFSKYEALYSIKPKETSRESVRFQVILDTAYQKTGKQVVVLIDEYDSPLQHSWKTPEHEGCTEVYRSVFSVLKLKGNVLRFVFITGITKFTQISLFSVLNHLTNISFLPQFAPLCGITEEEMTVNFAPELEALADKMECSIEEAHDKLKTYYDGYHFSDENMTDIYNPFSLLNALSQLRLRNYWISSGATSMLNKFVNNMELRLHGFEDCYIDKDTLETSDVIEGGAELFLYQTGYLTIKGFDEDGYSLGFPNEEVRKALYKAVLPALTQKDITDIVSIQSRLMHSMNNGNLEEAKLSMKSLISNVPYSNKKMASMDMEERYRLIISTILNAIGCQVEVEHMLSTGRIDIVASTSRFIYVVELKLTNNGGLNAAEKQIIDNGYLKPFLADGRKVIGLAVELDDMGKGLIDWKEVK
;
A
#
# COMPACT_ATOMS: atom_id res chain seq x y z
N MET A 1 -8.02 -14.04 -37.52
CA MET A 1 -7.85 -12.93 -36.56
C MET A 1 -9.24 -12.59 -36.06
N ALA A 2 -9.66 -13.19 -34.95
CA ALA A 2 -10.88 -12.74 -34.30
C ALA A 2 -10.60 -11.32 -33.78
N GLU A 3 -11.49 -10.37 -34.05
CA GLU A 3 -11.45 -9.07 -33.37
C GLU A 3 -11.48 -9.34 -31.86
N MET A 4 -10.34 -9.19 -31.18
CA MET A 4 -10.32 -9.11 -29.72
C MET A 4 -11.13 -7.87 -29.37
N ILE A 5 -12.39 -8.05 -28.99
CA ILE A 5 -13.17 -7.02 -28.35
C ILE A 5 -12.42 -6.70 -27.05
N THR A 6 -11.63 -5.63 -27.06
CA THR A 6 -10.90 -5.19 -25.87
C THR A 6 -11.93 -4.81 -24.81
N ARG A 7 -12.08 -5.65 -23.79
CA ARG A 7 -12.97 -5.34 -22.66
C ARG A 7 -12.42 -4.11 -21.94
N LYS A 8 -13.31 -3.22 -21.52
CA LYS A 8 -12.91 -2.00 -20.81
C LYS A 8 -12.60 -2.35 -19.36
N LEU A 9 -11.35 -2.21 -18.95
CA LEU A 9 -10.94 -2.38 -17.55
C LEU A 9 -11.09 -1.05 -16.78
N PRO A 10 -11.69 -1.02 -15.58
CA PRO A 10 -11.97 0.20 -14.85
C PRO A 10 -10.74 0.71 -14.06
N ALA A 11 -9.57 0.78 -14.70
CA ALA A 11 -8.34 1.23 -14.06
C ALA A 11 -8.45 2.70 -13.62
N GLY A 12 -8.64 2.93 -12.32
CA GLY A 12 -8.78 4.28 -11.74
C GLY A 12 -10.21 4.85 -11.77
N ILE A 13 -11.22 4.08 -12.19
CA ILE A 13 -12.62 4.50 -12.12
C ILE A 13 -13.20 4.10 -10.76
N GLN A 14 -13.73 5.07 -10.03
CA GLN A 14 -14.26 4.87 -8.68
C GLN A 14 -15.79 4.94 -8.61
N PHE A 15 -16.46 5.19 -9.72
CA PHE A 15 -17.91 5.30 -9.78
C PHE A 15 -18.51 4.00 -10.31
N PHE A 16 -19.18 3.27 -9.43
CA PHE A 16 -19.91 2.04 -9.77
C PHE A 16 -20.92 2.30 -10.89
N SER A 17 -21.64 3.42 -10.80
CA SER A 17 -22.60 3.82 -11.84
C SER A 17 -21.97 3.99 -13.23
N ILE A 18 -20.75 4.52 -13.33
CA ILE A 18 -20.02 4.64 -14.61
C ILE A 18 -19.60 3.26 -15.11
N ILE A 19 -19.03 2.44 -14.22
CA ILE A 19 -18.59 1.08 -14.56
C ILE A 19 -19.74 0.28 -15.19
N ARG A 20 -20.92 0.32 -14.56
CA ARG A 20 -22.10 -0.41 -15.03
C ARG A 20 -22.70 0.18 -16.30
N LYS A 21 -22.85 1.50 -16.40
CA LYS A 21 -23.48 2.16 -17.57
C LYS A 21 -22.61 2.11 -18.83
N GLU A 22 -21.29 2.20 -18.69
CA GLU A 22 -20.37 2.25 -19.83
C GLU A 22 -19.79 0.88 -20.24
N GLY A 23 -20.24 -0.20 -19.58
CA GLY A 23 -19.86 -1.58 -19.88
C GLY A 23 -18.41 -1.90 -19.52
N TYR A 24 -17.89 -1.34 -18.42
CA TYR A 24 -16.61 -1.78 -17.87
C TYR A 24 -16.77 -3.13 -17.19
N LEU A 25 -15.69 -3.92 -17.23
CA LEU A 25 -15.60 -5.15 -16.46
C LEU A 25 -15.71 -4.83 -14.97
N TYR A 26 -16.61 -5.51 -14.27
CA TYR A 26 -16.82 -5.37 -12.84
C TYR A 26 -16.65 -6.74 -12.17
N VAL A 27 -15.72 -6.83 -11.22
CA VAL A 27 -15.57 -8.02 -10.38
C VAL A 27 -16.63 -7.97 -9.29
N ASP A 28 -17.57 -8.90 -9.34
CA ASP A 28 -18.78 -8.84 -8.55
C ASP A 28 -18.59 -9.30 -7.08
N LYS A 29 -18.68 -8.31 -6.18
CA LYS A 29 -18.64 -8.47 -4.72
C LYS A 29 -19.95 -8.07 -4.04
N THR A 30 -21.03 -7.95 -4.79
CA THR A 30 -22.29 -7.38 -4.30
C THR A 30 -22.99 -8.26 -3.26
N ASN A 31 -22.68 -9.56 -3.20
CA ASN A 31 -23.09 -10.42 -2.09
C ASN A 31 -22.48 -9.99 -0.74
N LEU A 32 -21.23 -9.53 -0.74
CA LEU A 32 -20.57 -9.02 0.48
C LEU A 32 -21.13 -7.65 0.87
N VAL A 33 -21.51 -6.82 -0.12
CA VAL A 33 -22.23 -5.56 0.12
C VAL A 33 -23.56 -5.85 0.82
N TRP A 34 -24.34 -6.80 0.30
CA TRP A 34 -25.60 -7.22 0.92
C TRP A 34 -25.38 -7.75 2.35
N GLN A 35 -24.39 -8.62 2.55
CA GLN A 35 -24.06 -9.15 3.87
C GLN A 35 -23.69 -8.04 4.86
N LEU A 36 -22.89 -7.06 4.41
CA LEU A 36 -22.48 -5.92 5.22
C LEU A 36 -23.69 -5.07 5.66
N THR A 37 -24.61 -4.78 4.74
CA THR A 37 -25.79 -3.94 5.03
C THR A 37 -26.86 -4.66 5.87
N HIS A 38 -26.81 -5.99 5.95
CA HIS A 38 -27.75 -6.83 6.72
C HIS A 38 -27.17 -7.44 8.00
N SER A 39 -25.89 -7.16 8.30
CA SER A 39 -25.21 -7.66 9.51
C SER A 39 -25.83 -7.17 10.83
N GLY A 40 -26.52 -6.03 10.79
CA GLY A 40 -27.11 -5.37 11.97
C GLY A 40 -26.19 -4.33 12.62
N ASP A 41 -24.94 -4.21 12.18
CA ASP A 41 -24.00 -3.21 12.66
C ASP A 41 -24.35 -1.82 12.13
N LEU A 42 -24.65 -0.89 13.04
CA LEU A 42 -24.99 0.48 12.67
C LEU A 42 -23.77 1.28 12.21
N TYR A 43 -22.62 1.11 12.88
CA TYR A 43 -21.40 1.86 12.60
C TYR A 43 -20.31 0.91 12.12
N ASN A 44 -19.88 1.07 10.88
CA ASN A 44 -18.94 0.19 10.20
C ASN A 44 -17.70 0.98 9.80
N TYR A 45 -16.53 0.42 10.09
CA TYR A 45 -15.24 0.99 9.71
C TYR A 45 -14.43 0.00 8.88
N LEU A 46 -13.98 0.45 7.71
CA LEU A 46 -13.07 -0.31 6.85
C LEU A 46 -11.80 0.51 6.58
N SER A 47 -10.66 -0.01 7.02
CA SER A 47 -9.35 0.39 6.55
C SER A 47 -8.84 -0.62 5.50
N ARG A 48 -8.39 -0.07 4.38
CA ARG A 48 -7.60 -0.79 3.38
C ARG A 48 -6.52 0.15 2.84
N PRO A 49 -5.42 -0.37 2.29
CA PRO A 49 -4.41 0.47 1.67
C PRO A 49 -4.97 1.34 0.53
N ARG A 50 -4.18 2.31 0.08
CA ARG A 50 -4.53 3.14 -1.08
C ARG A 50 -4.82 2.25 -2.30
N ARG A 51 -5.80 2.68 -3.10
CA ARG A 51 -6.15 2.05 -4.38
C ARG A 51 -6.65 0.59 -4.30
N PHE A 52 -7.24 0.20 -3.17
CA PHE A 52 -7.91 -1.09 -2.97
C PHE A 52 -9.41 -1.11 -3.34
N GLY A 53 -9.96 -0.01 -3.85
CA GLY A 53 -11.38 0.06 -4.25
C GLY A 53 -12.34 0.55 -3.16
N LYS A 54 -11.84 1.17 -2.09
CA LYS A 54 -12.67 1.75 -1.02
C LYS A 54 -13.72 2.75 -1.53
N SER A 55 -13.31 3.72 -2.36
CA SER A 55 -14.23 4.70 -2.96
C SER A 55 -15.24 4.06 -3.92
N LEU A 56 -14.84 2.98 -4.62
CA LEU A 56 -15.77 2.19 -5.44
C LEU A 56 -16.81 1.47 -4.57
N LEU A 57 -16.39 0.93 -3.42
CA LEU A 57 -17.31 0.34 -2.44
C LEU A 57 -18.28 1.39 -1.88
N ILE A 58 -17.81 2.60 -1.54
CA ILE A 58 -18.67 3.72 -1.14
C ILE A 58 -19.71 4.03 -2.20
N ASP A 59 -19.30 4.13 -3.48
CA ASP A 59 -20.23 4.41 -4.58
C ASP A 59 -21.22 3.26 -4.83
N THR A 60 -20.77 2.02 -4.63
CA THR A 60 -21.62 0.83 -4.72
C THR A 60 -22.67 0.82 -3.61
N LEU A 61 -22.27 1.09 -2.36
CA LEU A 61 -23.17 1.25 -1.21
C LEU A 61 -24.17 2.39 -1.45
N GLN A 62 -23.71 3.53 -1.96
CA GLN A 62 -24.59 4.64 -2.32
C GLN A 62 -25.64 4.22 -3.34
N CYS A 63 -25.24 3.58 -4.44
CA CYS A 63 -26.18 3.13 -5.47
C CYS A 63 -27.18 2.09 -4.94
N TYR A 64 -26.73 1.21 -4.04
CA TYR A 64 -27.58 0.22 -3.40
C TYR A 64 -28.65 0.87 -2.51
N PHE A 65 -28.26 1.78 -1.61
CA PHE A 65 -29.20 2.47 -0.71
C PHE A 65 -30.07 3.52 -1.42
N GLU A 66 -29.66 4.02 -2.60
CA GLU A 66 -30.50 4.82 -3.50
C GLU A 66 -31.51 3.98 -4.29
N GLY A 67 -31.56 2.66 -4.10
CA GLY A 67 -32.52 1.78 -4.77
C GLY A 67 -32.30 1.65 -6.28
N LYS A 68 -31.10 1.94 -6.80
CA LYS A 68 -30.77 1.92 -8.24
C LYS A 68 -30.61 0.50 -8.79
N LYS A 69 -31.68 -0.29 -8.71
CA LYS A 69 -31.75 -1.72 -9.09
C LYS A 69 -31.15 -2.01 -10.45
N GLU A 70 -31.38 -1.14 -11.43
CA GLU A 70 -30.89 -1.30 -12.79
C GLU A 70 -29.37 -1.41 -12.90
N LEU A 71 -28.61 -0.82 -11.96
CA LEU A 71 -27.15 -0.91 -11.95
C LEU A 71 -26.65 -2.28 -11.50
N PHE A 72 -27.48 -3.06 -10.80
CA PHE A 72 -27.11 -4.34 -10.21
C PHE A 72 -27.56 -5.54 -11.04
N GLU A 73 -28.24 -5.33 -12.17
CA GLU A 73 -28.66 -6.42 -13.05
C GLU A 73 -27.49 -7.35 -13.43
N GLY A 74 -27.71 -8.65 -13.26
CA GLY A 74 -26.70 -9.69 -13.52
C GLY A 74 -25.63 -9.84 -12.44
N LEU A 75 -25.75 -9.16 -11.29
CA LEU A 75 -24.86 -9.31 -10.13
C LEU A 75 -25.52 -10.16 -9.03
N LYS A 76 -24.71 -10.78 -8.18
CA LYS A 76 -25.10 -11.70 -7.10
C LYS A 76 -26.15 -11.12 -6.16
N ILE A 77 -26.10 -9.81 -5.87
CA ILE A 77 -27.09 -9.16 -4.99
C ILE A 77 -28.52 -9.26 -5.53
N MET A 78 -28.72 -9.43 -6.85
CA MET A 78 -30.06 -9.60 -7.42
C MET A 78 -30.74 -10.90 -7.00
N GLU A 79 -29.97 -11.88 -6.53
CA GLU A 79 -30.47 -13.15 -5.99
C GLU A 79 -30.76 -13.07 -4.48
N LEU A 80 -30.30 -12.00 -3.82
CA LEU A 80 -30.36 -11.82 -2.37
C LEU A 80 -31.33 -10.69 -1.95
N GLU A 81 -31.39 -9.62 -2.73
CA GLU A 81 -32.17 -8.42 -2.42
C GLU A 81 -33.54 -8.42 -3.11
N GLU A 82 -34.58 -8.43 -2.29
CA GLU A 82 -35.97 -8.35 -2.73
C GLU A 82 -36.51 -6.92 -2.65
N GLU A 83 -36.16 -6.18 -1.58
CA GLU A 83 -36.74 -4.90 -1.22
C GLU A 83 -35.75 -3.76 -1.50
N TRP A 84 -35.74 -3.28 -2.76
CA TRP A 84 -34.93 -2.15 -3.26
C TRP A 84 -35.42 -0.80 -2.71
N THR A 85 -35.43 -0.67 -1.38
CA THR A 85 -35.93 0.50 -0.67
C THR A 85 -34.96 1.66 -0.81
N GLU A 86 -35.47 2.83 -1.19
CA GLU A 86 -34.71 4.07 -1.21
C GLU A 86 -34.54 4.66 0.20
N TYR A 87 -33.31 5.03 0.55
CA TYR A 87 -32.96 5.70 1.80
C TYR A 87 -32.31 7.07 1.52
N PRO A 88 -32.55 8.09 2.37
CA PRO A 88 -31.80 9.33 2.30
C PRO A 88 -30.32 9.08 2.62
N ILE A 89 -29.43 9.66 1.81
CA ILE A 89 -27.98 9.48 1.94
C ILE A 89 -27.29 10.82 2.20
N ILE A 90 -26.31 10.78 3.12
CA ILE A 90 -25.32 11.84 3.30
C ILE A 90 -23.95 11.23 3.03
N ARG A 91 -23.24 11.75 2.03
CA ARG A 91 -21.91 11.32 1.63
C ARG A 91 -20.93 12.46 1.88
N LEU A 92 -19.83 12.18 2.56
CA LEU A 92 -18.75 13.12 2.81
C LEU A 92 -17.45 12.50 2.31
N ASP A 93 -16.81 13.14 1.32
CA ASP A 93 -15.47 12.77 0.85
C ASP A 93 -14.43 13.73 1.46
N MET A 94 -13.79 13.29 2.54
CA MET A 94 -12.88 14.14 3.31
C MET A 94 -11.55 14.39 2.59
N SER A 95 -11.30 13.81 1.41
CA SER A 95 -10.13 14.19 0.60
C SER A 95 -10.24 15.63 0.06
N GLY A 96 -11.46 16.18 -0.02
CA GLY A 96 -11.71 17.57 -0.36
C GLY A 96 -11.49 18.56 0.78
N ALA A 97 -11.31 18.06 2.01
CA ALA A 97 -11.00 18.90 3.17
C ALA A 97 -9.49 19.16 3.27
N GLY A 98 -9.12 20.37 3.69
CA GLY A 98 -7.72 20.76 3.85
C GLY A 98 -7.07 20.24 5.14
N ALA A 99 -5.88 20.77 5.44
CA ALA A 99 -5.05 20.36 6.58
C ALA A 99 -5.19 21.30 7.79
N THR A 100 -6.18 22.19 7.77
CA THR A 100 -6.47 23.15 8.85
C THR A 100 -7.93 23.10 9.26
N ALA A 101 -8.22 23.54 10.50
CA ALA A 101 -9.59 23.61 11.01
C ALA A 101 -10.49 24.50 10.14
N ALA A 102 -9.95 25.59 9.56
CA ALA A 102 -10.70 26.48 8.69
C ALA A 102 -11.09 25.79 7.38
N GLU A 103 -10.14 25.13 6.71
CA GLU A 103 -10.42 24.43 5.46
C GLU A 103 -11.39 23.25 5.64
N ILE A 104 -11.31 22.52 6.76
CA ILE A 104 -12.28 21.46 7.08
C ILE A 104 -13.67 22.07 7.25
N LYS A 105 -13.79 23.19 7.98
CA LYS A 105 -15.08 23.88 8.15
C LYS A 105 -15.62 24.41 6.82
N ASP A 106 -14.77 24.97 5.97
CA ASP A 106 -15.17 25.46 4.65
C ASP A 106 -15.71 24.33 3.76
N TYR A 107 -15.01 23.19 3.74
CA TYR A 107 -15.48 21.99 3.06
C TYR A 107 -16.84 21.51 3.60
N LEU A 108 -16.96 21.35 4.93
CA LEU A 108 -18.22 20.93 5.55
C LEU A 108 -19.34 21.94 5.29
N ASN A 109 -19.03 23.24 5.29
CA ASN A 109 -19.98 24.29 4.99
C ASN A 109 -20.52 24.16 3.56
N LEU A 110 -19.65 23.88 2.59
CA LEU A 110 -20.05 23.62 1.21
C LEU A 110 -20.92 22.36 1.10
N GLU A 111 -20.47 21.23 1.66
CA GLU A 111 -21.21 19.97 1.57
C GLU A 111 -22.57 20.03 2.27
N PHE A 112 -22.63 20.58 3.49
CA PHE A 112 -23.88 20.73 4.22
C PHE A 112 -24.87 21.66 3.50
N SER A 113 -24.40 22.68 2.79
CA SER A 113 -25.26 23.56 2.01
C SER A 113 -26.01 22.82 0.90
N LYS A 114 -25.42 21.76 0.32
CA LYS A 114 -26.10 20.91 -0.67
C LYS A 114 -27.28 20.16 -0.07
N TYR A 115 -27.08 19.57 1.12
CA TYR A 115 -28.14 18.86 1.84
C TYR A 115 -29.20 19.80 2.40
N GLU A 116 -28.80 20.98 2.86
CA GLU A 116 -29.75 22.01 3.29
C GLU A 116 -30.62 22.49 2.13
N ALA A 117 -30.05 22.68 0.94
CA ALA A 117 -30.84 22.97 -0.26
C ALA A 117 -31.80 21.80 -0.60
N LEU A 118 -31.28 20.57 -0.62
CA LEU A 118 -32.06 19.35 -0.91
C LEU A 118 -33.26 19.20 0.04
N TYR A 119 -33.06 19.45 1.33
CA TYR A 119 -34.09 19.32 2.36
C TYR A 119 -34.78 20.65 2.70
N SER A 120 -34.55 21.72 1.93
CA SER A 120 -35.16 23.05 2.13
C SER A 120 -34.95 23.62 3.54
N ILE A 121 -33.80 23.34 4.13
CA ILE A 121 -33.37 23.84 5.45
C ILE A 121 -32.79 25.24 5.26
N LYS A 122 -33.19 26.18 6.11
CA LYS A 122 -32.57 27.51 6.21
C LYS A 122 -31.71 27.55 7.46
N PRO A 123 -30.39 27.28 7.37
CA PRO A 123 -29.53 27.36 8.54
C PRO A 123 -29.46 28.81 9.04
N LYS A 124 -29.21 29.00 10.34
CA LYS A 124 -28.80 30.31 10.86
C LYS A 124 -27.33 30.50 10.50
N GLU A 125 -26.93 31.71 10.09
CA GLU A 125 -25.53 32.00 9.72
C GLU A 125 -24.52 31.69 10.85
N THR A 126 -24.97 31.73 12.11
CA THR A 126 -24.14 31.44 13.29
C THR A 126 -24.17 29.97 13.73
N SER A 127 -24.87 29.10 13.00
CA SER A 127 -24.96 27.68 13.33
C SER A 127 -23.63 26.98 13.10
N ARG A 128 -23.10 26.34 14.16
CA ARG A 128 -21.94 25.46 14.08
C ARG A 128 -22.23 24.26 13.18
N GLU A 129 -21.19 23.68 12.61
CA GLU A 129 -21.22 22.54 11.68
C GLU A 129 -21.95 21.34 12.30
N SER A 130 -21.71 21.05 13.58
CA SER A 130 -22.40 19.98 14.31
C SER A 130 -23.90 20.22 14.51
N VAL A 131 -24.34 21.47 14.61
CA VAL A 131 -25.78 21.81 14.69
C VAL A 131 -26.42 21.67 13.32
N ARG A 132 -25.75 22.15 12.27
CA ARG A 132 -26.22 21.98 10.88
C ARG A 132 -26.40 20.51 10.53
N PHE A 133 -25.41 19.68 10.87
CA PHE A 133 -25.47 18.25 10.58
C PHE A 133 -26.62 17.54 11.31
N GLN A 134 -26.88 17.89 12.58
CA GLN A 134 -28.05 17.37 13.31
C GLN A 134 -29.37 17.71 12.62
N VAL A 135 -29.55 18.97 12.21
CA VAL A 135 -30.77 19.42 11.54
C VAL A 135 -30.95 18.73 10.19
N ILE A 136 -29.87 18.52 9.45
CA ILE A 136 -29.89 17.78 8.18
C ILE A 136 -30.40 16.35 8.41
N LEU A 137 -29.82 15.62 9.37
CA LEU A 137 -30.22 14.25 9.68
C LEU A 137 -31.69 14.15 10.11
N ASP A 138 -32.11 15.00 11.05
CA ASP A 138 -33.50 15.01 11.53
C ASP A 138 -34.48 15.35 10.41
N THR A 139 -34.17 16.34 9.58
CA THR A 139 -35.06 16.78 8.50
C THR A 139 -35.14 15.73 7.40
N ALA A 140 -34.03 15.10 7.04
CA ALA A 140 -34.00 14.00 6.07
C ALA A 140 -34.90 12.84 6.53
N TYR A 141 -34.78 12.44 7.80
CA TYR A 141 -35.63 11.43 8.40
C TYR A 141 -37.11 11.84 8.41
N GLN A 142 -37.42 13.06 8.85
CA GLN A 142 -38.79 13.57 8.93
C GLN A 142 -39.47 13.70 7.56
N LYS A 143 -38.74 14.11 6.53
CA LYS A 143 -39.29 14.30 5.18
C LYS A 143 -39.50 12.99 4.43
N THR A 144 -38.61 12.02 4.61
CA THR A 144 -38.65 10.75 3.87
C THR A 144 -39.37 9.64 4.63
N GLY A 145 -39.46 9.73 5.96
CA GLY A 145 -39.91 8.65 6.82
C GLY A 145 -38.93 7.47 6.89
N LYS A 146 -37.73 7.62 6.34
CA LYS A 146 -36.70 6.57 6.24
C LYS A 146 -35.45 7.01 7.00
N GLN A 147 -34.85 6.07 7.73
CA GLN A 147 -33.59 6.29 8.44
C GLN A 147 -32.45 6.64 7.47
N VAL A 148 -31.52 7.48 7.90
CA VAL A 148 -30.48 8.07 7.05
C VAL A 148 -29.24 7.21 6.97
N VAL A 149 -28.70 7.05 5.77
CA VAL A 149 -27.40 6.40 5.53
C VAL A 149 -26.31 7.48 5.48
N VAL A 150 -25.21 7.26 6.20
CA VAL A 150 -24.04 8.17 6.20
C VAL A 150 -22.81 7.43 5.69
N LEU A 151 -22.22 7.94 4.61
CA LEU A 151 -21.03 7.37 3.97
C LEU A 151 -19.88 8.38 4.05
N ILE A 152 -18.75 8.00 4.64
CA ILE A 152 -17.60 8.88 4.84
C ILE A 152 -16.38 8.23 4.20
N ASP A 153 -15.88 8.86 3.13
CA ASP A 153 -14.67 8.44 2.41
C ASP A 153 -13.47 9.29 2.85
N GLU A 154 -12.27 8.71 2.74
CA GLU A 154 -10.97 9.34 3.05
C GLU A 154 -10.97 10.09 4.41
N TYR A 155 -11.67 9.57 5.42
CA TYR A 155 -11.91 10.28 6.70
C TYR A 155 -10.61 10.71 7.41
N ASP A 156 -9.52 10.01 7.15
CA ASP A 156 -8.21 10.22 7.77
C ASP A 156 -7.37 11.27 7.03
N SER A 157 -7.76 11.69 5.82
CA SER A 157 -6.94 12.58 4.98
C SER A 157 -6.58 13.91 5.68
N PRO A 158 -7.51 14.68 6.27
CA PRO A 158 -7.14 15.91 7.00
C PRO A 158 -6.22 15.67 8.21
N LEU A 159 -6.41 14.54 8.91
CA LEU A 159 -5.63 14.19 10.08
C LEU A 159 -4.20 13.76 9.70
N GLN A 160 -4.06 13.02 8.60
CA GLN A 160 -2.78 12.69 7.97
C GLN A 160 -1.98 13.95 7.61
N HIS A 161 -2.63 14.90 6.91
CA HIS A 161 -1.93 16.09 6.42
C HIS A 161 -1.56 17.07 7.55
N SER A 162 -2.42 17.23 8.56
CA SER A 162 -2.15 18.07 9.73
C SER A 162 -1.23 17.41 10.77
N TRP A 163 -0.96 16.10 10.68
CA TRP A 163 -0.11 15.42 11.65
C TRP A 163 1.28 16.06 11.74
N LYS A 164 1.76 16.26 12.98
CA LYS A 164 3.00 16.98 13.35
C LYS A 164 3.05 18.44 12.89
N THR A 165 1.91 19.09 12.71
CA THR A 165 1.81 20.54 12.49
C THR A 165 1.01 21.21 13.61
N PRO A 166 1.16 22.54 13.83
CA PRO A 166 0.39 23.27 14.85
C PRO A 166 -1.13 23.19 14.66
N GLU A 167 -1.60 22.88 13.44
CA GLU A 167 -3.01 22.86 13.07
C GLU A 167 -3.74 21.55 13.44
N HIS A 168 -3.00 20.51 13.86
CA HIS A 168 -3.56 19.18 14.11
C HIS A 168 -4.68 19.19 15.16
N GLU A 169 -4.47 19.83 16.31
CA GLU A 169 -5.48 19.85 17.38
C GLU A 169 -6.77 20.54 16.94
N GLY A 170 -6.65 21.62 16.15
CA GLY A 170 -7.81 22.31 15.59
C GLY A 170 -8.59 21.42 14.61
N CYS A 171 -7.90 20.62 13.79
CA CYS A 171 -8.56 19.65 12.90
C CYS A 171 -9.32 18.59 13.71
N THR A 172 -8.66 18.03 14.73
CA THR A 172 -9.22 17.02 15.62
C THR A 172 -10.45 17.54 16.38
N GLU A 173 -10.47 18.80 16.80
CA GLU A 173 -11.63 19.44 17.44
C GLU A 173 -12.85 19.51 16.52
N VAL A 174 -12.67 19.88 15.25
CA VAL A 174 -13.76 19.91 14.27
C VAL A 174 -14.35 18.51 14.08
N TYR A 175 -13.49 17.51 13.94
CA TYR A 175 -13.88 16.11 13.82
C TYR A 175 -14.69 15.62 15.03
N ARG A 176 -14.19 15.85 16.26
CA ARG A 176 -14.89 15.49 17.50
C ARG A 176 -16.29 16.13 17.55
N SER A 177 -16.39 17.41 17.20
CA SER A 177 -17.65 18.15 17.19
C SER A 177 -18.65 17.55 16.20
N VAL A 178 -18.24 17.34 14.94
CA VAL A 178 -19.13 16.89 13.87
C VAL A 178 -19.49 15.42 13.99
N PHE A 179 -18.54 14.54 14.28
CA PHE A 179 -18.82 13.10 14.35
C PHE A 179 -19.52 12.67 15.65
N SER A 180 -19.49 13.48 16.71
CA SER A 180 -20.35 13.27 17.88
C SER A 180 -21.85 13.26 17.55
N VAL A 181 -22.24 13.95 16.48
CA VAL A 181 -23.61 13.98 15.98
C VAL A 181 -24.11 12.58 15.59
N LEU A 182 -23.24 11.74 15.01
CA LEU A 182 -23.61 10.39 14.60
C LEU A 182 -24.09 9.57 15.80
N LYS A 183 -23.39 9.66 16.95
CA LYS A 183 -23.81 9.05 18.22
C LYS A 183 -25.14 9.62 18.70
N LEU A 184 -25.27 10.96 18.72
CA LEU A 184 -26.47 11.65 19.19
C LEU A 184 -27.72 11.32 18.37
N LYS A 185 -27.54 10.98 17.09
CA LYS A 185 -28.59 10.73 16.11
C LYS A 185 -28.74 9.26 15.73
N GLY A 186 -28.18 8.33 16.51
CA GLY A 186 -28.24 6.89 16.21
C GLY A 186 -29.65 6.33 15.96
N ASN A 187 -30.69 6.93 16.54
CA ASN A 187 -32.09 6.51 16.32
C ASN A 187 -32.66 6.88 14.93
N VAL A 188 -32.08 7.86 14.25
CA VAL A 188 -32.48 8.28 12.89
C VAL A 188 -31.54 7.74 11.81
N LEU A 189 -30.49 7.02 12.19
CA LEU A 189 -29.50 6.44 11.26
C LEU A 189 -29.85 4.99 10.91
N ARG A 190 -29.68 4.64 9.64
CA ARG A 190 -29.84 3.27 9.12
C ARG A 190 -28.52 2.53 9.10
N PHE A 191 -27.49 3.21 8.60
CA PHE A 191 -26.18 2.63 8.31
C PHE A 191 -25.15 3.75 8.24
N VAL A 192 -24.03 3.59 8.94
CA VAL A 192 -22.88 4.49 8.88
C VAL A 192 -21.68 3.69 8.43
N PHE A 193 -21.03 4.12 7.36
CA PHE A 193 -19.82 3.50 6.85
C PHE A 193 -18.72 4.53 6.71
N ILE A 194 -17.58 4.25 7.33
CA ILE A 194 -16.41 5.11 7.38
C ILE A 194 -15.22 4.35 6.82
N THR A 195 -14.51 4.96 5.89
CA THR A 195 -13.36 4.31 5.26
C THR A 195 -12.19 5.27 5.09
N GLY A 196 -10.99 4.71 5.11
CA GLY A 196 -9.73 5.45 5.09
C GLY A 196 -8.54 4.51 4.99
N ILE A 197 -7.34 5.02 5.23
CA ILE A 197 -6.10 4.24 5.22
C ILE A 197 -5.64 4.00 6.66
N THR A 198 -5.47 5.08 7.42
CA THR A 198 -4.91 5.04 8.78
C THR A 198 -5.98 5.25 9.83
N LYS A 199 -5.79 4.60 10.98
CA LYS A 199 -6.70 4.69 12.11
C LYS A 199 -6.27 5.78 13.11
N PHE A 200 -6.96 6.93 13.10
CA PHE A 200 -6.84 7.94 14.17
C PHE A 200 -7.95 7.74 15.21
N THR A 201 -7.60 7.21 16.37
CA THR A 201 -8.49 7.08 17.53
C THR A 201 -8.54 8.34 18.39
N GLN A 202 -7.53 9.23 18.29
CA GLN A 202 -7.45 10.50 19.04
C GLN A 202 -8.60 11.49 18.78
N ILE A 203 -9.31 11.39 17.64
CA ILE A 203 -10.56 12.13 17.39
C ILE A 203 -11.73 11.61 18.25
N SER A 204 -11.46 10.66 19.15
CA SER A 204 -12.46 9.95 19.95
C SER A 204 -13.54 9.32 19.09
N LEU A 205 -13.37 9.14 17.78
CA LEU A 205 -14.42 8.60 16.92
C LEU A 205 -14.75 7.16 17.32
N PHE A 206 -13.75 6.38 17.68
CA PHE A 206 -13.88 5.00 18.17
C PHE A 206 -14.41 4.91 19.61
N SER A 207 -14.31 5.96 20.42
CA SER A 207 -14.85 6.00 21.79
C SER A 207 -16.20 6.73 21.88
N VAL A 208 -16.48 7.64 20.93
CA VAL A 208 -17.74 8.35 20.76
C VAL A 208 -18.76 7.41 20.12
N LEU A 209 -18.36 6.63 19.11
CA LEU A 209 -19.19 5.59 18.53
C LEU A 209 -18.97 4.29 19.31
N ASN A 210 -19.73 4.12 20.40
CA ASN A 210 -19.61 3.00 21.36
C ASN A 210 -19.67 1.59 20.74
N HIS A 211 -20.02 1.43 19.46
CA HIS A 211 -20.11 0.16 18.73
C HIS A 211 -19.63 0.32 17.28
N LEU A 212 -18.47 0.96 17.06
CA LEU A 212 -17.86 1.01 15.73
C LEU A 212 -17.18 -0.33 15.41
N THR A 213 -17.81 -1.12 14.55
CA THR A 213 -17.28 -2.42 14.13
C THR A 213 -16.17 -2.21 13.10
N ASN A 214 -14.93 -2.60 13.46
CA ASN A 214 -13.81 -2.61 12.53
C ASN A 214 -13.90 -3.86 11.64
N ILE A 215 -14.56 -3.74 10.49
CA ILE A 215 -14.75 -4.85 9.57
C ILE A 215 -13.47 -5.24 8.82
N SER A 216 -12.38 -4.47 9.00
CA SER A 216 -11.13 -4.67 8.26
C SER A 216 -10.50 -6.03 8.49
N PHE A 217 -10.65 -6.59 9.69
CA PHE A 217 -10.05 -7.86 10.12
C PHE A 217 -11.06 -9.01 10.20
N LEU A 218 -12.34 -8.74 9.91
CA LEU A 218 -13.36 -9.77 9.92
C LEU A 218 -13.20 -10.69 8.70
N PRO A 219 -13.13 -12.02 8.88
CA PRO A 219 -12.78 -12.95 7.81
C PRO A 219 -13.75 -12.92 6.63
N GLN A 220 -15.05 -12.72 6.89
CA GLN A 220 -16.07 -12.64 5.85
C GLN A 220 -15.91 -11.41 4.93
N PHE A 221 -15.24 -10.35 5.40
CA PHE A 221 -15.02 -9.11 4.64
C PHE A 221 -13.56 -8.95 4.19
N ALA A 222 -12.68 -9.93 4.43
CA ALA A 222 -11.32 -9.92 3.92
C ALA A 222 -11.29 -9.64 2.39
N PRO A 223 -12.06 -10.34 1.53
CA PRO A 223 -12.07 -10.10 0.09
C PRO A 223 -12.99 -8.94 -0.36
N LEU A 224 -13.58 -8.15 0.55
CA LEU A 224 -14.52 -7.07 0.21
C LEU A 224 -13.90 -6.00 -0.71
N CYS A 225 -12.58 -5.81 -0.61
CA CYS A 225 -11.79 -4.88 -1.42
C CYS A 225 -10.54 -5.59 -1.93
N GLY A 226 -10.13 -5.27 -3.16
CA GLY A 226 -9.11 -6.02 -3.90
C GLY A 226 -9.69 -7.06 -4.84
N ILE A 227 -8.83 -7.87 -5.46
CA ILE A 227 -9.23 -8.96 -6.37
C ILE A 227 -8.58 -10.23 -5.84
N THR A 228 -9.35 -11.29 -5.61
CA THR A 228 -8.78 -12.59 -5.18
C THR A 228 -8.17 -13.32 -6.37
N GLU A 229 -7.34 -14.33 -6.09
CA GLU A 229 -6.79 -15.21 -7.14
C GLU A 229 -7.89 -15.86 -8.00
N GLU A 230 -8.95 -16.34 -7.35
CA GLU A 230 -10.10 -16.94 -8.04
C GLU A 230 -10.79 -15.91 -8.95
N GLU A 231 -11.04 -14.70 -8.43
CA GLU A 231 -11.64 -13.61 -9.20
C GLU A 231 -10.74 -13.18 -10.36
N MET A 232 -9.42 -13.17 -10.18
CA MET A 232 -8.46 -12.85 -11.24
C MET A 232 -8.55 -13.86 -12.37
N THR A 233 -8.49 -15.15 -12.04
CA THR A 233 -8.55 -16.25 -13.01
C THR A 233 -9.87 -16.29 -13.77
N VAL A 234 -11.00 -16.14 -13.06
CA VAL A 234 -12.34 -16.23 -13.66
C VAL A 234 -12.66 -15.01 -14.52
N ASN A 235 -12.33 -13.80 -14.05
CA ASN A 235 -12.79 -12.58 -14.72
C ASN A 235 -11.83 -12.10 -15.80
N PHE A 236 -10.53 -12.40 -15.75
CA PHE A 236 -9.50 -11.77 -16.58
C PHE A 236 -8.75 -12.73 -17.53
N ALA A 237 -9.26 -13.93 -17.78
CA ALA A 237 -8.61 -14.91 -18.66
C ALA A 237 -8.19 -14.34 -20.04
N PRO A 238 -9.04 -13.60 -20.80
CA PRO A 238 -8.64 -12.96 -22.06
C PRO A 238 -7.47 -11.96 -21.93
N GLU A 239 -7.43 -11.17 -20.85
CA GLU A 239 -6.34 -10.19 -20.66
C GLU A 239 -5.06 -10.87 -20.19
N LEU A 240 -5.17 -11.98 -19.46
CA LEU A 240 -4.04 -12.81 -19.08
C LEU A 240 -3.42 -13.50 -20.31
N GLU A 241 -4.24 -14.03 -21.22
CA GLU A 241 -3.81 -14.55 -22.52
C GLU A 241 -3.07 -13.48 -23.34
N ALA A 242 -3.67 -12.29 -23.46
CA ALA A 242 -3.04 -11.17 -24.17
C ALA A 242 -1.72 -10.73 -23.53
N LEU A 243 -1.60 -10.80 -22.21
CA LEU A 243 -0.36 -10.50 -21.50
C LEU A 243 0.71 -11.56 -21.78
N ALA A 244 0.34 -12.84 -21.75
CA ALA A 244 1.23 -13.96 -22.06
C ALA A 244 1.78 -13.87 -23.49
N ASP A 245 0.90 -13.62 -24.46
CA ASP A 245 1.27 -13.38 -25.86
C ASP A 245 2.25 -12.20 -25.98
N LYS A 246 1.98 -11.10 -25.27
CA LYS A 246 2.84 -9.91 -25.28
C LYS A 246 4.21 -10.15 -24.66
N MET A 247 4.28 -11.04 -23.66
CA MET A 247 5.49 -11.40 -22.93
C MET A 247 6.25 -12.56 -23.56
N GLU A 248 5.71 -13.18 -24.61
CA GLU A 248 6.26 -14.36 -25.29
C GLU A 248 6.52 -15.52 -24.31
N CYS A 249 5.58 -15.75 -23.38
CA CYS A 249 5.64 -16.82 -22.39
C CYS A 249 4.31 -17.57 -22.29
N SER A 250 4.28 -18.65 -21.52
CA SER A 250 3.03 -19.35 -21.21
C SER A 250 2.08 -18.49 -20.36
N ILE A 251 0.81 -18.87 -20.34
CA ILE A 251 -0.22 -18.23 -19.50
C ILE A 251 0.15 -18.39 -18.03
N GLU A 252 0.62 -19.58 -17.64
CA GLU A 252 1.09 -19.87 -16.29
C GLU A 252 2.27 -18.96 -15.90
N GLU A 253 3.26 -18.78 -16.78
CA GLU A 253 4.38 -17.87 -16.50
C GLU A 253 3.97 -16.39 -16.41
N ALA A 254 2.98 -15.96 -17.20
CA ALA A 254 2.44 -14.60 -17.12
C ALA A 254 1.68 -14.39 -15.80
N HIS A 255 0.89 -15.38 -15.42
CA HIS A 255 0.15 -15.45 -14.17
C HIS A 255 1.08 -15.36 -12.96
N ASP A 256 2.11 -16.21 -12.90
CA ASP A 256 3.06 -16.25 -11.79
C ASP A 256 3.84 -14.93 -11.64
N LYS A 257 4.13 -14.27 -12.76
CA LYS A 257 4.74 -12.94 -12.75
C LYS A 257 3.77 -11.87 -12.23
N LEU A 258 2.49 -11.92 -12.59
CA LEU A 258 1.47 -11.03 -12.01
C LEU A 258 1.34 -11.25 -10.51
N LYS A 259 1.28 -12.51 -10.08
CA LYS A 259 1.21 -12.90 -8.67
C LYS A 259 2.38 -12.34 -7.89
N THR A 260 3.60 -12.58 -8.35
CA THR A 260 4.83 -12.07 -7.74
C THR A 260 4.87 -10.54 -7.62
N TYR A 261 4.27 -9.82 -8.57
CA TYR A 261 4.35 -8.36 -8.63
C TYR A 261 3.22 -7.63 -7.91
N TYR A 262 2.01 -8.19 -7.83
CA TYR A 262 0.80 -7.45 -7.43
C TYR A 262 -0.08 -8.14 -6.39
N ASP A 263 0.17 -9.42 -6.09
CA ASP A 263 -0.57 -10.20 -5.09
C ASP A 263 0.05 -10.12 -3.69
N GLY A 264 -0.48 -10.90 -2.75
CA GLY A 264 0.18 -11.25 -1.50
C GLY A 264 -0.29 -10.43 -0.31
N TYR A 265 -1.42 -9.71 -0.43
CA TYR A 265 -2.04 -9.00 0.68
C TYR A 265 -3.03 -9.89 1.44
N HIS A 266 -2.94 -9.86 2.77
CA HIS A 266 -3.84 -10.50 3.70
C HIS A 266 -4.35 -9.50 4.73
N PHE A 267 -5.59 -9.69 5.18
CA PHE A 267 -6.28 -8.76 6.08
C PHE A 267 -6.87 -9.41 7.33
N SER A 268 -6.87 -10.74 7.45
CA SER A 268 -7.46 -11.49 8.57
C SER A 268 -6.68 -12.78 8.79
N ASP A 269 -6.40 -13.12 10.05
CA ASP A 269 -5.84 -14.42 10.46
C ASP A 269 -6.79 -15.58 10.12
N GLU A 270 -8.09 -15.41 10.32
CA GLU A 270 -9.11 -16.41 10.01
C GLU A 270 -9.41 -16.53 8.51
N ASN A 271 -8.93 -15.60 7.68
CA ASN A 271 -9.05 -15.65 6.23
C ASN A 271 -7.82 -15.08 5.51
N MET A 272 -6.84 -15.96 5.30
CA MET A 272 -5.60 -15.70 4.56
C MET A 272 -5.76 -15.90 3.04
N THR A 273 -6.87 -15.45 2.46
CA THR A 273 -7.03 -15.43 1.00
C THR A 273 -6.07 -14.40 0.38
N ASP A 274 -5.30 -14.82 -0.62
CA ASP A 274 -4.45 -13.95 -1.43
C ASP A 274 -5.29 -12.88 -2.15
N ILE A 275 -4.90 -11.61 -1.97
CA ILE A 275 -5.58 -10.46 -2.58
C ILE A 275 -4.59 -9.61 -3.36
N TYR A 276 -4.93 -9.40 -4.64
CA TYR A 276 -4.25 -8.48 -5.53
C TYR A 276 -4.62 -7.02 -5.24
N ASN A 277 -3.63 -6.13 -5.38
CA ASN A 277 -3.92 -4.70 -5.52
C ASN A 277 -4.67 -4.46 -6.84
N PRO A 278 -5.94 -4.01 -6.80
CA PRO A 278 -6.77 -3.96 -8.00
C PRO A 278 -6.29 -2.90 -8.98
N PHE A 279 -5.77 -1.77 -8.50
CA PHE A 279 -5.26 -0.73 -9.39
C PHE A 279 -4.02 -1.19 -10.17
N SER A 280 -3.05 -1.81 -9.49
CA SER A 280 -1.85 -2.31 -10.15
C SER A 280 -2.16 -3.44 -11.12
N LEU A 281 -3.00 -4.42 -10.71
CA LEU A 281 -3.42 -5.52 -11.56
C LEU A 281 -4.16 -5.03 -12.82
N LEU A 282 -5.19 -4.19 -12.66
CA LEU A 282 -5.98 -3.67 -13.79
C LEU A 282 -5.12 -2.85 -14.77
N ASN A 283 -4.19 -2.06 -14.27
CA ASN A 283 -3.29 -1.30 -15.13
C ASN A 283 -2.31 -2.22 -15.88
N ALA A 284 -1.78 -3.25 -15.21
CA ALA A 284 -0.87 -4.20 -15.83
C ALA A 284 -1.54 -4.99 -16.95
N LEU A 285 -2.76 -5.46 -16.72
CA LEU A 285 -3.58 -6.14 -17.73
C LEU A 285 -4.01 -5.20 -18.85
N SER A 286 -4.43 -3.97 -18.54
CA SER A 286 -4.83 -3.00 -19.56
C SER A 286 -3.68 -2.57 -20.47
N GLN A 287 -2.46 -2.49 -19.93
CA GLN A 287 -1.28 -2.02 -20.68
C GLN A 287 -0.38 -3.17 -21.15
N LEU A 288 -0.75 -4.41 -20.83
CA LEU A 288 0.01 -5.63 -21.09
C LEU A 288 1.48 -5.49 -20.63
N ARG A 289 1.69 -4.94 -19.43
CA ARG A 289 3.03 -4.63 -18.92
C ARG A 289 3.11 -4.64 -17.41
N LEU A 290 4.14 -5.32 -16.88
CA LEU A 290 4.53 -5.24 -15.48
C LEU A 290 5.38 -3.99 -15.23
N ARG A 291 4.93 -3.13 -14.31
CA ARG A 291 5.66 -1.97 -13.79
C ARG A 291 5.10 -1.53 -12.44
N ASN A 292 5.73 -0.54 -11.82
CA ASN A 292 5.25 0.07 -10.59
C ASN A 292 4.13 1.07 -10.92
N TYR A 293 2.89 0.67 -10.65
CA TYR A 293 1.67 1.45 -10.74
C TYR A 293 1.28 2.08 -9.41
N TRP A 294 1.52 1.41 -8.28
CA TRP A 294 1.02 1.75 -6.95
C TRP A 294 1.51 3.10 -6.39
N ILE A 295 2.75 3.50 -6.69
CA ILE A 295 3.35 4.70 -6.10
C ILE A 295 2.84 5.98 -6.75
N SER A 296 2.42 6.92 -5.91
CA SER A 296 2.32 8.35 -6.24
C SER A 296 3.31 9.15 -5.40
N SER A 297 3.86 10.23 -5.96
CA SER A 297 4.83 11.13 -5.29
C SER A 297 4.37 11.71 -3.94
N GLY A 298 3.06 11.68 -3.63
CA GLY A 298 2.52 12.13 -2.34
C GLY A 298 2.59 11.10 -1.20
N ALA A 299 2.72 9.80 -1.49
CA ALA A 299 2.77 8.77 -0.43
C ALA A 299 4.12 8.77 0.31
N THR A 300 5.20 9.17 -0.38
CA THR A 300 6.56 9.19 0.17
C THR A 300 6.79 10.32 1.16
N SER A 301 6.10 11.47 1.03
CA SER A 301 6.22 12.56 2.00
C SER A 301 5.63 12.20 3.37
N MET A 302 4.59 11.36 3.38
CA MET A 302 3.94 10.87 4.59
C MET A 302 4.79 9.88 5.37
N LEU A 303 5.61 9.06 4.68
CA LEU A 303 6.49 8.09 5.34
C LEU A 303 7.38 8.75 6.41
N ASN A 304 8.00 9.89 6.09
CA ASN A 304 8.89 10.60 7.01
C ASN A 304 8.17 11.19 8.23
N LYS A 305 6.84 11.37 8.17
CA LYS A 305 6.07 11.85 9.33
C LYS A 305 5.85 10.74 10.36
N PHE A 306 5.67 9.50 9.93
CA PHE A 306 5.28 8.39 10.80
C PHE A 306 6.43 7.42 11.10
N VAL A 307 7.40 7.29 10.20
CA VAL A 307 8.52 6.36 10.35
C VAL A 307 9.83 7.13 10.41
N ASN A 308 10.44 7.15 11.60
CA ASN A 308 11.76 7.74 11.79
C ASN A 308 12.85 6.75 11.36
N ASN A 309 13.89 7.25 10.69
CA ASN A 309 15.07 6.48 10.30
C ASN A 309 14.74 5.19 9.52
N MET A 310 13.73 5.25 8.65
CA MET A 310 13.27 4.12 7.83
C MET A 310 14.43 3.47 7.08
N GLU A 311 15.37 4.29 6.60
CA GLU A 311 16.55 3.86 5.88
C GLU A 311 17.47 2.89 6.63
N LEU A 312 17.38 2.88 7.97
CA LEU A 312 18.16 1.99 8.84
C LEU A 312 17.39 0.74 9.25
N ARG A 313 16.07 0.71 9.05
CA ARG A 313 15.15 -0.32 9.57
C ARG A 313 14.56 -1.23 8.49
N LEU A 314 14.78 -0.93 7.21
CA LEU A 314 14.17 -1.64 6.07
C LEU A 314 14.30 -3.15 6.12
N HIS A 315 15.51 -3.67 6.35
CA HIS A 315 15.75 -5.11 6.43
C HIS A 315 14.93 -5.74 7.57
N GLY A 316 14.75 -5.01 8.66
CA GLY A 316 13.92 -5.45 9.78
C GLY A 316 12.42 -5.47 9.47
N PHE A 317 11.96 -4.95 8.34
CA PHE A 317 10.55 -5.02 7.92
C PHE A 317 10.28 -6.13 6.89
N GLU A 318 11.30 -6.89 6.47
CA GLU A 318 11.08 -8.07 5.61
C GLU A 318 10.38 -9.20 6.38
N ASP A 319 10.69 -9.32 7.67
CA ASP A 319 10.02 -10.17 8.64
C ASP A 319 9.99 -9.45 10.00
N CYS A 320 8.87 -8.80 10.32
CA CYS A 320 8.68 -8.12 11.60
C CYS A 320 7.42 -8.59 12.31
N TYR A 321 7.51 -8.67 13.63
CA TYR A 321 6.39 -9.09 14.47
C TYR A 321 5.66 -7.90 15.08
N ILE A 322 4.34 -7.98 15.18
CA ILE A 322 3.49 -7.00 15.86
C ILE A 322 2.42 -7.70 16.70
N ASP A 323 2.18 -7.17 17.89
CA ASP A 323 1.11 -7.61 18.78
C ASP A 323 -0.28 -7.47 18.11
N LYS A 324 -1.16 -8.45 18.35
CA LYS A 324 -2.47 -8.56 17.70
C LYS A 324 -3.35 -7.35 17.95
N ASP A 325 -3.49 -6.96 19.21
CA ASP A 325 -4.30 -5.81 19.61
C ASP A 325 -3.75 -4.51 19.03
N THR A 326 -2.42 -4.41 18.94
CA THR A 326 -1.75 -3.25 18.35
C THR A 326 -2.10 -3.09 16.87
N LEU A 327 -2.11 -4.18 16.10
CA LEU A 327 -2.45 -4.11 14.67
C LEU A 327 -3.93 -3.77 14.45
N GLU A 328 -4.81 -4.37 15.24
CA GLU A 328 -6.25 -4.33 15.00
C GLU A 328 -6.96 -3.12 15.63
N THR A 329 -6.46 -2.65 16.77
CA THR A 329 -7.19 -1.73 17.64
C THR A 329 -6.51 -0.37 17.84
N SER A 330 -5.18 -0.29 17.78
CA SER A 330 -4.44 0.92 18.16
C SER A 330 -4.56 2.11 17.19
N ASP A 331 -4.27 3.29 17.71
CA ASP A 331 -4.04 4.49 16.91
C ASP A 331 -2.74 4.34 16.09
N VAL A 332 -2.74 4.81 14.85
CA VAL A 332 -1.56 4.86 13.99
C VAL A 332 -0.38 5.60 14.62
N ILE A 333 -0.64 6.54 15.53
CA ILE A 333 0.37 7.30 16.25
C ILE A 333 1.06 6.46 17.34
N GLU A 334 0.36 5.49 17.91
CA GLU A 334 0.82 4.69 19.06
C GLU A 334 1.41 3.35 18.64
N GLY A 335 0.95 2.75 17.53
CA GLY A 335 1.38 1.42 17.09
C GLY A 335 2.69 1.33 16.31
N GLY A 336 3.48 2.41 16.27
CA GLY A 336 4.81 2.40 15.67
C GLY A 336 4.85 2.36 14.15
N ALA A 337 6.02 2.00 13.60
CA ALA A 337 6.26 2.03 12.15
C ALA A 337 5.56 0.87 11.45
N GLU A 338 5.54 -0.29 12.08
CA GLU A 338 4.97 -1.55 11.65
C GLU A 338 3.48 -1.37 11.36
N LEU A 339 2.72 -0.79 12.31
CA LEU A 339 1.29 -0.47 12.12
C LEU A 339 1.07 0.48 10.94
N PHE A 340 1.83 1.59 10.88
CA PHE A 340 1.68 2.56 9.80
C PHE A 340 1.98 1.95 8.44
N LEU A 341 3.04 1.14 8.34
CA LEU A 341 3.42 0.47 7.10
C LEU A 341 2.40 -0.58 6.67
N TYR A 342 1.80 -1.31 7.60
CA TYR A 342 0.66 -2.20 7.31
C TYR A 342 -0.55 -1.41 6.77
N GLN A 343 -1.00 -0.41 7.51
CA GLN A 343 -2.19 0.39 7.15
C GLN A 343 -2.03 1.06 5.78
N THR A 344 -0.83 1.55 5.47
CA THR A 344 -0.53 2.19 4.19
C THR A 344 -0.29 1.21 3.05
N GLY A 345 -0.15 -0.10 3.33
CA GLY A 345 0.02 -1.17 2.36
C GLY A 345 1.45 -1.45 1.93
N TYR A 346 2.44 -0.98 2.71
CA TYR A 346 3.83 -1.38 2.55
C TYR A 346 4.11 -2.76 3.14
N LEU A 347 3.38 -3.12 4.21
CA LEU A 347 3.44 -4.44 4.83
C LEU A 347 2.07 -5.11 4.80
N THR A 348 2.08 -6.42 4.99
CA THR A 348 0.89 -7.25 5.09
C THR A 348 1.13 -8.43 6.02
N ILE A 349 0.08 -9.11 6.45
CA ILE A 349 0.18 -10.30 7.28
C ILE A 349 0.79 -11.44 6.44
N LYS A 350 1.85 -12.05 6.98
CA LYS A 350 2.53 -13.23 6.42
C LYS A 350 2.34 -14.48 7.28
N GLY A 351 2.06 -14.29 8.57
CA GLY A 351 1.75 -15.36 9.51
C GLY A 351 1.14 -14.78 10.79
N PHE A 352 0.63 -15.66 11.65
CA PHE A 352 0.07 -15.29 12.93
C PHE A 352 0.21 -16.43 13.94
N ASP A 353 0.17 -16.09 15.22
CA ASP A 353 0.06 -17.02 16.34
C ASP A 353 -0.97 -16.49 17.36
N GLU A 354 -0.93 -16.99 18.61
CA GLU A 354 -1.87 -16.56 19.66
C GLU A 354 -1.64 -15.10 20.09
N ASP A 355 -0.42 -14.59 19.99
CA ASP A 355 0.00 -13.31 20.55
C ASP A 355 0.04 -12.19 19.48
N GLY A 356 0.14 -12.53 18.19
CA GLY A 356 0.36 -11.51 17.17
C GLY A 356 0.56 -12.00 15.74
N TYR A 357 1.10 -11.08 14.94
CA TYR A 357 1.25 -11.21 13.49
C TYR A 357 2.71 -11.06 13.07
N SER A 358 3.16 -11.96 12.20
CA SER A 358 4.33 -11.73 11.36
C SER A 358 3.91 -10.92 10.13
N LEU A 359 4.59 -9.80 9.91
CA LEU A 359 4.38 -8.92 8.77
C LEU A 359 5.58 -8.96 7.83
N GLY A 360 5.32 -8.71 6.55
CA GLY A 360 6.36 -8.55 5.53
C GLY A 360 5.83 -7.85 4.29
N PHE A 361 6.68 -7.66 3.28
CA PHE A 361 6.26 -7.04 2.02
C PHE A 361 5.21 -7.89 1.28
N PRO A 362 4.14 -7.30 0.75
CA PRO A 362 3.13 -8.06 0.00
C PRO A 362 3.72 -8.64 -1.28
N ASN A 363 4.44 -7.81 -2.06
CA ASN A 363 4.97 -8.15 -3.37
C ASN A 363 6.19 -7.28 -3.77
N GLU A 364 6.78 -7.61 -4.91
CA GLU A 364 7.96 -6.91 -5.45
C GLU A 364 7.70 -5.45 -5.83
N GLU A 365 6.48 -5.09 -6.26
CA GLU A 365 6.15 -3.70 -6.57
C GLU A 365 6.35 -2.81 -5.34
N VAL A 366 5.76 -3.21 -4.22
CA VAL A 366 5.80 -2.47 -2.96
C VAL A 366 7.17 -2.53 -2.31
N ARG A 367 7.85 -3.68 -2.34
CA ARG A 367 9.23 -3.82 -1.85
C ARG A 367 10.15 -2.83 -2.57
N LYS A 368 10.15 -2.86 -3.91
CA LYS A 368 10.94 -1.94 -4.74
C LYS A 368 10.56 -0.48 -4.49
N ALA A 369 9.27 -0.20 -4.30
CA ALA A 369 8.77 1.14 -3.99
C ALA A 369 9.41 1.71 -2.72
N LEU A 370 9.37 0.95 -1.64
CA LEU A 370 9.85 1.41 -0.33
C LEU A 370 11.37 1.60 -0.32
N TYR A 371 12.11 0.64 -0.87
CA TYR A 371 13.57 0.76 -1.01
C TYR A 371 13.94 1.99 -1.86
N LYS A 372 13.19 2.26 -2.94
CA LYS A 372 13.40 3.48 -3.75
C LYS A 372 13.14 4.77 -2.97
N ALA A 373 12.14 4.78 -2.09
CA ALA A 373 11.74 5.97 -1.34
C ALA A 373 12.82 6.45 -0.34
N VAL A 374 13.63 5.54 0.21
CA VAL A 374 14.63 5.87 1.24
C VAL A 374 16.02 6.21 0.67
N LEU A 375 16.28 5.93 -0.59
CA LEU A 375 17.60 6.07 -1.19
C LEU A 375 18.17 7.50 -1.16
N PRO A 376 17.37 8.56 -1.36
CA PRO A 376 17.88 9.92 -1.19
C PRO A 376 18.42 10.16 0.22
N ALA A 377 17.76 9.62 1.25
CA ALA A 377 18.20 9.75 2.64
C ALA A 377 19.50 8.97 2.91
N LEU A 378 19.65 7.78 2.32
CA LEU A 378 20.89 7.00 2.42
C LEU A 378 22.02 7.67 1.68
N THR A 379 21.84 8.00 0.40
CA THR A 379 22.91 8.44 -0.50
C THR A 379 23.22 9.93 -0.40
N GLN A 380 22.43 10.73 0.33
CA GLN A 380 22.55 12.19 0.41
C GLN A 380 22.61 12.86 -0.98
N LYS A 381 21.92 12.28 -1.96
CA LYS A 381 21.83 12.80 -3.33
C LYS A 381 20.41 13.21 -3.65
N ASP A 382 20.30 14.18 -4.56
CA ASP A 382 19.01 14.54 -5.13
C ASP A 382 18.43 13.37 -5.94
N ILE A 383 17.11 13.24 -5.87
CA ILE A 383 16.39 12.13 -6.52
C ILE A 383 16.65 12.07 -8.03
N THR A 384 16.88 13.23 -8.66
CA THR A 384 17.16 13.37 -10.09
C THR A 384 18.49 12.74 -10.50
N ASP A 385 19.52 12.86 -9.65
CA ASP A 385 20.84 12.29 -9.91
C ASP A 385 20.82 10.77 -9.74
N ILE A 386 20.10 10.31 -8.71
CA ILE A 386 19.95 8.89 -8.38
C ILE A 386 19.24 8.13 -9.51
N VAL A 387 18.15 8.67 -10.07
CA VAL A 387 17.30 7.96 -11.04
C VAL A 387 18.07 7.53 -12.30
N SER A 388 18.93 8.41 -12.83
CA SER A 388 19.68 8.11 -14.06
C SER A 388 20.76 7.04 -13.84
N ILE A 389 21.44 7.08 -12.68
CA ILE A 389 22.51 6.15 -12.34
C ILE A 389 21.91 4.77 -11.97
N GLN A 390 20.79 4.75 -11.26
CA GLN A 390 20.06 3.51 -10.94
C GLN A 390 19.62 2.78 -12.20
N SER A 391 19.09 3.52 -13.19
CA SER A 391 18.63 2.92 -14.45
C SER A 391 19.78 2.25 -15.21
N ARG A 392 20.96 2.88 -15.21
CA ARG A 392 22.18 2.30 -15.79
C ARG A 392 22.68 1.09 -15.01
N LEU A 393 22.69 1.15 -13.68
CA LEU A 393 23.05 0.01 -12.83
C LEU A 393 22.11 -1.18 -13.08
N MET A 394 20.80 -0.95 -13.10
CA MET A 394 19.79 -1.98 -13.38
C MET A 394 20.03 -2.63 -14.74
N HIS A 395 20.23 -1.82 -15.79
CA HIS A 395 20.50 -2.33 -17.14
C HIS A 395 21.79 -3.16 -17.19
N SER A 396 22.85 -2.68 -16.53
CA SER A 396 24.16 -3.34 -16.51
C SER A 396 24.11 -4.69 -15.80
N MET A 397 23.47 -4.75 -14.63
CA MET A 397 23.29 -5.98 -13.84
C MET A 397 22.37 -6.98 -14.56
N ASN A 398 21.33 -6.55 -15.27
CA ASN A 398 20.48 -7.48 -16.03
C ASN A 398 21.17 -8.09 -17.27
N ASN A 399 22.28 -7.48 -17.72
CA ASN A 399 23.04 -7.92 -18.90
C ASN A 399 24.44 -8.47 -18.55
N GLY A 400 24.81 -8.54 -17.26
CA GLY A 400 26.13 -8.98 -16.85
C GLY A 400 27.27 -8.04 -17.21
N ASN A 401 26.99 -6.75 -17.50
CA ASN A 401 28.02 -5.74 -17.79
C ASN A 401 28.65 -5.22 -16.50
N LEU A 402 29.65 -5.94 -15.99
CA LEU A 402 30.29 -5.64 -14.70
C LEU A 402 31.05 -4.31 -14.69
N GLU A 403 31.65 -3.86 -15.80
CA GLU A 403 32.40 -2.59 -15.78
C GLU A 403 31.49 -1.37 -15.64
N GLU A 404 30.35 -1.36 -16.36
CA GLU A 404 29.38 -0.27 -16.26
C GLU A 404 28.61 -0.30 -14.93
N ALA A 405 28.30 -1.50 -14.44
CA ALA A 405 27.70 -1.66 -13.12
C ALA A 405 28.64 -1.14 -12.02
N LYS A 406 29.97 -1.34 -12.14
CA LYS A 406 30.97 -0.81 -11.19
C LYS A 406 30.90 0.69 -11.11
N LEU A 407 30.93 1.34 -12.27
CA LEU A 407 30.94 2.79 -12.38
C LEU A 407 29.66 3.39 -11.79
N SER A 408 28.53 2.76 -12.06
CA SER A 408 27.23 3.18 -11.53
C SER A 408 27.16 3.01 -10.01
N MET A 409 27.60 1.87 -9.48
CA MET A 409 27.64 1.62 -8.02
C MET A 409 28.59 2.59 -7.31
N LYS A 410 29.80 2.77 -7.85
CA LYS A 410 30.81 3.71 -7.34
C LYS A 410 30.28 5.13 -7.28
N SER A 411 29.54 5.54 -8.32
CA SER A 411 28.88 6.84 -8.32
C SER A 411 27.82 6.91 -7.22
N LEU A 412 26.93 5.93 -7.07
CA LEU A 412 25.86 5.98 -6.05
C LEU A 412 26.38 6.07 -4.62
N ILE A 413 27.50 5.40 -4.29
CA ILE A 413 28.01 5.31 -2.92
C ILE A 413 29.14 6.30 -2.60
N SER A 414 29.51 7.18 -3.53
CA SER A 414 30.56 8.19 -3.32
C SER A 414 30.20 9.13 -2.16
N ASN A 415 31.08 9.24 -1.14
CA ASN A 415 30.99 10.15 0.02
C ASN A 415 29.87 9.87 1.05
N VAL A 416 29.07 8.83 0.85
CA VAL A 416 27.89 8.52 1.69
C VAL A 416 28.22 8.00 3.10
N PRO A 417 29.17 7.05 3.28
CA PRO A 417 29.36 6.36 4.56
C PRO A 417 29.82 7.25 5.72
N TYR A 418 30.57 8.32 5.42
CA TYR A 418 31.17 9.20 6.43
C TYR A 418 30.25 10.35 6.87
N SER A 419 29.46 10.93 5.95
CA SER A 419 28.64 12.10 6.23
C SER A 419 27.33 11.78 6.94
N ASN A 420 26.91 10.51 6.97
CA ASN A 420 25.65 10.12 7.60
C ASN A 420 25.81 9.90 9.12
N LYS A 421 25.57 10.96 9.90
CA LYS A 421 25.64 10.93 11.39
C LYS A 421 24.75 9.86 12.02
N LYS A 422 23.66 9.43 11.35
CA LYS A 422 22.74 8.42 11.88
C LYS A 422 23.36 7.02 11.90
N MET A 423 24.36 6.77 11.06
CA MET A 423 25.03 5.48 10.97
C MET A 423 26.27 5.40 11.86
N ALA A 424 26.59 6.45 12.65
CA ALA A 424 27.84 6.61 13.38
C ALA A 424 28.24 5.42 14.29
N SER A 425 27.28 4.63 14.76
CA SER A 425 27.49 3.45 15.61
C SER A 425 27.80 2.15 14.85
N MET A 426 27.56 2.10 13.53
CA MET A 426 27.79 0.92 12.70
C MET A 426 29.26 0.83 12.27
N ASP A 427 29.78 -0.39 12.14
CA ASP A 427 31.08 -0.61 11.48
C ASP A 427 30.99 -0.22 9.99
N MET A 428 32.11 0.22 9.40
CA MET A 428 32.12 0.71 8.03
C MET A 428 31.69 -0.35 7.01
N GLU A 429 32.05 -1.62 7.20
CA GLU A 429 31.63 -2.71 6.30
C GLU A 429 30.12 -2.93 6.37
N GLU A 430 29.55 -2.88 7.58
CA GLU A 430 28.09 -2.96 7.82
C GLU A 430 27.34 -1.83 7.13
N ARG A 431 27.88 -0.60 7.18
CA ARG A 431 27.31 0.56 6.48
C ARG A 431 27.27 0.36 4.98
N TYR A 432 28.38 -0.08 4.39
CA TYR A 432 28.42 -0.36 2.96
C TYR A 432 27.47 -1.48 2.58
N ARG A 433 27.38 -2.54 3.39
CA ARG A 433 26.43 -3.65 3.17
C ARG A 433 25.00 -3.13 3.14
N LEU A 434 24.60 -2.29 4.09
CA LEU A 434 23.27 -1.67 4.12
C LEU A 434 23.00 -0.82 2.88
N ILE A 435 23.94 0.05 2.49
CA ILE A 435 23.78 0.96 1.35
C ILE A 435 23.69 0.16 0.04
N ILE A 436 24.62 -0.77 -0.19
CA ILE A 436 24.70 -1.56 -1.42
C ILE A 436 23.46 -2.47 -1.55
N SER A 437 23.08 -3.18 -0.49
CA SER A 437 21.87 -4.02 -0.50
C SER A 437 20.60 -3.20 -0.78
N THR A 438 20.46 -2.01 -0.18
CA THR A 438 19.34 -1.10 -0.45
C THR A 438 19.30 -0.64 -1.91
N ILE A 439 20.45 -0.27 -2.48
CA ILE A 439 20.54 0.10 -3.90
C ILE A 439 20.11 -1.07 -4.80
N LEU A 440 20.58 -2.27 -4.51
CA LEU A 440 20.26 -3.48 -5.28
C LEU A 440 18.77 -3.84 -5.19
N ASN A 441 18.17 -3.77 -4.01
CA ASN A 441 16.73 -3.96 -3.84
C ASN A 441 15.91 -2.90 -4.62
N ALA A 442 16.35 -1.64 -4.60
CA ALA A 442 15.65 -0.56 -5.28
C ALA A 442 15.69 -0.60 -6.80
N ILE A 443 16.75 -1.17 -7.39
CA ILE A 443 16.78 -1.45 -8.84
C ILE A 443 15.98 -2.71 -9.20
N GLY A 444 15.57 -3.50 -8.20
CA GLY A 444 14.72 -4.69 -8.36
C GLY A 444 15.48 -6.00 -8.40
N CYS A 445 16.69 -6.08 -7.84
CA CYS A 445 17.31 -7.37 -7.55
C CYS A 445 16.62 -8.00 -6.33
N GLN A 446 16.51 -9.33 -6.31
CA GLN A 446 16.24 -10.07 -5.08
C GLN A 446 17.52 -10.15 -4.27
N VAL A 447 17.53 -9.63 -3.05
CA VAL A 447 18.75 -9.46 -2.26
C VAL A 447 18.60 -10.20 -0.95
N GLU A 448 19.60 -11.01 -0.62
CA GLU A 448 19.79 -11.59 0.71
C GLU A 448 21.10 -11.05 1.27
N VAL A 449 21.08 -10.58 2.51
CA VAL A 449 22.27 -10.10 3.22
C VAL A 449 22.69 -11.13 4.26
N GLU A 450 24.00 -11.25 4.49
CA GLU A 450 24.54 -12.15 5.51
C GLU A 450 24.08 -13.62 5.35
N HIS A 451 23.97 -14.09 4.11
CA HIS A 451 23.52 -15.44 3.78
C HIS A 451 24.45 -16.50 4.41
N MET A 452 23.90 -17.28 5.33
CA MET A 452 24.66 -18.25 6.12
C MET A 452 24.86 -19.57 5.37
N LEU A 453 26.11 -20.03 5.32
CA LEU A 453 26.51 -21.34 4.83
C LEU A 453 27.24 -22.09 5.95
N SER A 454 27.33 -23.42 5.81
CA SER A 454 28.18 -24.23 6.69
C SER A 454 29.66 -23.87 6.61
N THR A 455 30.09 -23.26 5.49
CA THR A 455 31.47 -22.88 5.20
C THR A 455 31.79 -21.42 5.48
N GLY A 456 30.80 -20.60 5.87
CA GLY A 456 30.99 -19.17 6.10
C GLY A 456 29.71 -18.38 5.90
N ARG A 457 29.87 -17.08 5.68
CA ARG A 457 28.75 -16.14 5.50
C ARG A 457 29.04 -15.24 4.32
N ILE A 458 28.13 -15.21 3.34
CA ILE A 458 28.21 -14.33 2.18
C ILE A 458 27.66 -12.97 2.59
N ASP A 459 28.34 -11.89 2.25
CA ASP A 459 27.85 -10.54 2.59
C ASP A 459 26.55 -10.20 1.89
N ILE A 460 26.48 -10.36 0.56
CA ILE A 460 25.29 -10.08 -0.23
C ILE A 460 25.14 -11.11 -1.36
N VAL A 461 23.96 -11.72 -1.46
CA VAL A 461 23.52 -12.44 -2.66
C VAL A 461 22.48 -11.58 -3.36
N ALA A 462 22.70 -11.22 -4.62
CA ALA A 462 21.76 -10.42 -5.40
C ALA A 462 21.41 -11.08 -6.72
N SER A 463 20.13 -11.30 -6.97
CA SER A 463 19.65 -12.05 -8.13
C SER A 463 18.79 -11.18 -9.06
N THR A 464 19.02 -11.35 -10.36
CA THR A 464 18.16 -10.85 -11.44
C THR A 464 17.44 -12.03 -12.09
N SER A 465 16.70 -11.78 -13.18
CA SER A 465 16.10 -12.85 -13.99
C SER A 465 17.13 -13.73 -14.72
N ARG A 466 18.39 -13.28 -14.82
CA ARG A 466 19.43 -13.95 -15.63
C ARG A 466 20.71 -14.25 -14.87
N PHE A 467 20.99 -13.54 -13.78
CA PHE A 467 22.25 -13.61 -13.06
C PHE A 467 22.03 -13.72 -11.56
N ILE A 468 22.92 -14.45 -10.89
CA ILE A 468 23.09 -14.45 -9.43
C ILE A 468 24.46 -13.87 -9.13
N TYR A 469 24.50 -12.80 -8.34
CA TYR A 469 25.72 -12.13 -7.91
C TYR A 469 26.00 -12.49 -6.46
N VAL A 470 27.12 -13.16 -6.22
CA VAL A 470 27.61 -13.49 -4.88
C VAL A 470 28.70 -12.48 -4.55
N VAL A 471 28.39 -11.53 -3.69
CA VAL A 471 29.23 -10.37 -3.40
C VAL A 471 29.87 -10.51 -2.02
N GLU A 472 31.20 -10.35 -1.97
CA GLU A 472 31.97 -10.27 -0.73
C GLU A 472 32.59 -8.89 -0.61
N LEU A 473 32.41 -8.25 0.53
CA LEU A 473 32.87 -6.90 0.83
C LEU A 473 34.11 -6.96 1.70
N LYS A 474 35.14 -6.17 1.34
CA LYS A 474 36.29 -5.93 2.23
C LYS A 474 36.72 -4.48 2.22
N LEU A 475 37.01 -3.96 3.41
CA LEU A 475 37.70 -2.68 3.57
C LEU A 475 39.16 -2.81 3.12
N THR A 476 39.71 -1.69 2.63
CA THR A 476 41.12 -1.59 2.18
C THR A 476 42.09 -2.02 3.28
N ASN A 477 41.85 -1.56 4.51
CA ASN A 477 42.65 -1.89 5.69
C ASN A 477 42.48 -3.34 6.18
N ASN A 478 41.53 -4.10 5.60
CA ASN A 478 41.26 -5.50 5.88
C ASN A 478 41.58 -6.41 4.68
N GLY A 479 42.56 -6.01 3.85
CA GLY A 479 43.09 -6.83 2.75
C GLY A 479 42.39 -6.64 1.39
N GLY A 480 41.35 -5.80 1.32
CA GLY A 480 40.72 -5.34 0.08
C GLY A 480 40.32 -6.46 -0.88
N LEU A 481 40.51 -6.24 -2.19
CA LEU A 481 40.11 -7.17 -3.25
C LEU A 481 40.64 -8.59 -3.05
N ASN A 482 41.92 -8.73 -2.66
CA ASN A 482 42.56 -10.04 -2.56
C ASN A 482 41.95 -10.87 -1.41
N ALA A 483 41.61 -10.23 -0.30
CA ALA A 483 40.96 -10.90 0.83
C ALA A 483 39.54 -11.34 0.46
N ALA A 484 38.77 -10.47 -0.20
CA ALA A 484 37.42 -10.78 -0.66
C ALA A 484 37.41 -11.94 -1.68
N GLU A 485 38.30 -11.91 -2.67
CA GLU A 485 38.45 -12.97 -3.67
C GLU A 485 38.82 -14.31 -3.02
N LYS A 486 39.81 -14.28 -2.12
CA LYS A 486 40.23 -15.47 -1.39
C LYS A 486 39.10 -16.07 -0.57
N GLN A 487 38.30 -15.25 0.11
CA GLN A 487 37.20 -15.72 0.93
C GLN A 487 36.09 -16.39 0.09
N ILE A 488 35.76 -15.83 -1.07
CA ILE A 488 34.81 -16.45 -2.02
C ILE A 488 35.29 -17.83 -2.45
N ILE A 489 36.57 -17.96 -2.80
CA ILE A 489 37.17 -19.22 -3.30
C ILE A 489 37.27 -20.24 -2.17
N ASP A 490 37.91 -19.88 -1.06
CA ASP A 490 38.24 -20.80 0.05
C ASP A 490 36.96 -21.39 0.68
N ASN A 491 35.91 -20.59 0.82
CA ASN A 491 34.64 -21.04 1.40
C ASN A 491 33.66 -21.59 0.35
N GLY A 492 34.02 -21.53 -0.94
CA GLY A 492 33.22 -22.08 -2.04
C GLY A 492 31.84 -21.45 -2.18
N TYR A 493 31.73 -20.14 -1.98
CA TYR A 493 30.45 -19.43 -1.91
C TYR A 493 29.58 -19.51 -3.18
N LEU A 494 30.15 -19.84 -4.33
CA LEU A 494 29.39 -20.01 -5.58
C LEU A 494 28.68 -21.37 -5.67
N LYS A 495 29.16 -22.38 -4.92
CA LYS A 495 28.70 -23.78 -5.04
C LYS A 495 27.19 -23.96 -4.83
N PRO A 496 26.54 -23.31 -3.84
CA PRO A 496 25.10 -23.49 -3.59
C PRO A 496 24.22 -23.11 -4.78
N PHE A 497 24.70 -22.22 -5.66
CA PHE A 497 23.92 -21.63 -6.75
C PHE A 497 24.18 -22.30 -8.11
N LEU A 498 25.09 -23.29 -8.19
CA LEU A 498 25.48 -23.90 -9.48
C LEU A 498 24.37 -24.70 -10.16
N ALA A 499 23.36 -25.14 -9.41
CA ALA A 499 22.20 -25.84 -9.95
C ALA A 499 21.09 -24.88 -10.45
N ASP A 500 21.24 -23.58 -10.23
CA ASP A 500 20.30 -22.58 -10.70
C ASP A 500 20.44 -22.37 -12.22
N GLY A 501 19.33 -22.10 -12.92
CA GLY A 501 19.34 -21.84 -14.35
C GLY A 501 19.97 -20.49 -14.73
N ARG A 502 20.19 -19.60 -13.76
CA ARG A 502 20.82 -18.28 -13.93
C ARG A 502 22.35 -18.39 -13.90
N LYS A 503 23.02 -17.44 -14.56
CA LYS A 503 24.49 -17.37 -14.52
C LYS A 503 24.98 -16.82 -13.18
N VAL A 504 25.76 -17.62 -12.45
CA VAL A 504 26.36 -17.24 -11.17
C VAL A 504 27.67 -16.48 -11.40
N ILE A 505 27.86 -15.36 -10.70
CA ILE A 505 29.03 -14.48 -10.77
C ILE A 505 29.49 -14.15 -9.34
N GLY A 506 30.73 -14.48 -8.99
CA GLY A 506 31.37 -14.01 -7.76
C GLY A 506 31.92 -12.60 -7.93
N LEU A 507 31.69 -11.70 -6.98
CA LEU A 507 32.17 -10.33 -6.99
C LEU A 507 32.93 -10.02 -5.69
N ALA A 508 34.25 -9.90 -5.81
CA ALA A 508 35.09 -9.35 -4.76
C ALA A 508 35.05 -7.83 -4.83
N VAL A 509 34.64 -7.14 -3.76
CA VAL A 509 34.48 -5.69 -3.73
C VAL A 509 35.39 -5.07 -2.68
N GLU A 510 36.19 -4.10 -3.09
CA GLU A 510 37.04 -3.32 -2.21
C GLU A 510 36.44 -1.95 -1.91
N LEU A 511 36.41 -1.61 -0.63
CA LEU A 511 35.76 -0.44 -0.08
C LEU A 511 36.79 0.42 0.68
N ASP A 512 36.62 1.73 0.61
CA ASP A 512 37.45 2.68 1.36
C ASP A 512 37.02 2.69 2.83
N ASP A 513 38.00 2.50 3.72
CA ASP A 513 37.81 2.44 5.18
C ASP A 513 37.51 3.81 5.81
N MET A 514 37.74 4.90 5.07
CA MET A 514 37.47 6.27 5.48
C MET A 514 36.16 6.83 4.88
N GLY A 515 35.38 5.99 4.20
CA GLY A 515 34.05 6.33 3.68
C GLY A 515 34.04 7.07 2.34
N LYS A 516 35.09 6.95 1.51
CA LYS A 516 35.11 7.52 0.15
C LYS A 516 34.30 6.73 -0.88
N GLY A 517 33.81 5.54 -0.54
CA GLY A 517 32.98 4.73 -1.42
C GLY A 517 33.65 3.44 -1.90
N LEU A 518 33.15 2.93 -3.04
CA LEU A 518 33.71 1.76 -3.73
C LEU A 518 35.03 2.15 -4.39
N ILE A 519 36.10 1.40 -4.08
CA ILE A 519 37.41 1.59 -4.70
C ILE A 519 37.43 0.85 -6.03
N ASP A 520 37.22 -0.47 -5.98
CA ASP A 520 37.19 -1.34 -7.16
C ASP A 520 36.37 -2.61 -6.88
N TRP A 521 36.05 -3.37 -7.93
CA TRP A 521 35.51 -4.71 -7.81
C TRP A 521 36.13 -5.64 -8.85
N LYS A 522 36.11 -6.95 -8.60
CA LYS A 522 36.66 -7.97 -9.48
C LYS A 522 35.74 -9.18 -9.56
N GLU A 523 35.54 -9.70 -10.78
CA GLU A 523 34.89 -10.99 -11.00
C GLU A 523 35.79 -12.13 -10.49
N VAL A 524 35.22 -12.98 -9.64
CA VAL A 524 35.83 -14.21 -9.14
C VAL A 524 35.24 -15.39 -9.90
N LYS A 525 36.11 -16.19 -10.50
CA LYS A 525 35.75 -17.34 -11.34
C LYS A 525 35.82 -18.65 -10.59
#